data_AF-A0A1Y4RMR4-F1
#
_entry.id   AF-A0A1Y4RMR4-F1
#
_cell.length_a   1.000
_cell.length_b   1.000
_cell.length_c   1.000
_cell.angle_alpha   90.00
_cell.angle_beta   90.00
_cell.angle_gamma   90.00
#
_symmetry.space_group_name_H-M   'P 1'
#
loop_
_entity.id
_entity.type
_entity.pdbx_description
1 polymer ?
#
loop_
_entity_poly.entity_id
_entity_poly.type
_entity_poly.pdbx_seq_one_letter_code
_entity_poly.pdbx_strand_id
1 'polypeptide(L)'
;MKIFQKNHGKKTFIFLLIFLLLITFFSIYKLFIYMTPERMASFPGSAQSEETCESEIPDCQVCYLLNLDGMKGLGHSALLLIDETGAGQLFSYNGMQYGLLPCLLGKEGIGKMKVISMTPEETAVFLETGEPPASAFSTNEFDECRDFDRILYRYITRNEFDTILSGTKGYIAAGEEFEKLYAALHAPGNSESGRLSAESSMEAFLSQEQLPKYQIYTHNCDTAARRLIALIDPEAAAFNDTEAGLFPKSNYKRMCRSLSEAWGFGPLGKDTWLEKLLQ
;
A
#
# COMPACT_ATOMS: atom_id res chain seq x y z
N MET A 1 -67.27 -8.02 15.00
CA MET A 1 -66.96 -6.96 14.01
C MET A 1 -65.46 -6.68 14.08
N LYS A 2 -64.68 -7.11 13.09
CA LYS A 2 -63.20 -7.03 13.05
C LYS A 2 -62.76 -5.64 12.56
N ILE A 3 -62.07 -4.87 13.39
CA ILE A 3 -61.26 -3.72 12.93
C ILE A 3 -59.96 -3.71 13.72
N PHE A 4 -59.01 -4.55 13.31
CA PHE A 4 -57.61 -4.46 13.74
C PHE A 4 -56.73 -5.06 12.63
N GLN A 5 -56.55 -4.33 11.54
CA GLN A 5 -55.50 -4.57 10.55
C GLN A 5 -55.52 -3.46 9.49
N LYS A 6 -54.93 -2.29 9.77
CA LYS A 6 -54.64 -1.32 8.69
C LYS A 6 -53.43 -0.41 8.88
N ASN A 7 -52.61 -0.61 9.92
CA ASN A 7 -51.43 0.23 10.17
C ASN A 7 -50.07 -0.46 10.00
N HIS A 8 -50.02 -1.79 9.85
CA HIS A 8 -48.74 -2.48 9.59
C HIS A 8 -48.23 -2.26 8.17
N GLY A 9 -49.11 -2.29 7.15
CA GLY A 9 -48.70 -2.16 5.75
C GLY A 9 -48.04 -0.82 5.41
N LYS A 10 -48.49 0.30 6.02
CA LYS A 10 -47.87 1.63 5.79
C LYS A 10 -46.48 1.74 6.39
N LYS A 11 -46.25 1.19 7.59
CA LYS A 11 -44.93 1.21 8.24
C LYS A 11 -43.93 0.32 7.50
N THR A 12 -44.36 -0.87 7.06
CA THR A 12 -43.53 -1.77 6.26
C THR A 12 -43.21 -1.16 4.89
N PHE A 13 -44.17 -0.49 4.25
CA PHE A 13 -43.93 0.20 2.98
C PHE A 13 -42.94 1.37 3.10
N ILE A 14 -43.05 2.20 4.14
CA ILE A 14 -42.09 3.29 4.41
C ILE A 14 -40.69 2.74 4.69
N PHE A 15 -40.58 1.66 5.47
CA PHE A 15 -39.29 1.03 5.74
C PHE A 15 -38.64 0.46 4.47
N LEU A 16 -39.44 -0.19 3.61
CA LEU A 16 -38.96 -0.71 2.33
C LEU A 16 -38.52 0.41 1.39
N LEU A 17 -39.23 1.54 1.37
CA LEU A 17 -38.88 2.72 0.58
C LEU A 17 -37.56 3.34 1.05
N ILE A 18 -37.36 3.49 2.37
CA ILE A 18 -36.11 4.01 2.94
C ILE A 18 -34.95 3.06 2.62
N PHE A 19 -35.15 1.75 2.74
CA PHE A 19 -34.14 0.76 2.41
C PHE A 19 -33.76 0.81 0.92
N LEU A 20 -34.74 0.97 0.03
CA LEU A 20 -34.51 1.11 -1.42
C LEU A 20 -33.78 2.42 -1.76
N LEU A 21 -34.12 3.51 -1.07
CA LEU A 21 -33.43 4.80 -1.18
C LEU A 21 -31.98 4.72 -0.69
N LEU A 22 -31.72 4.00 0.40
CA LEU A 22 -30.36 3.75 0.89
C LEU A 22 -29.55 2.90 -0.09
N ILE A 23 -30.14 1.86 -0.69
CA ILE A 23 -29.47 1.03 -1.72
C ILE A 23 -29.18 1.84 -2.98
N THR A 24 -30.13 2.68 -3.43
CA THR A 24 -29.92 3.52 -4.62
C THR A 24 -28.91 4.62 -4.33
N PHE A 25 -28.97 5.28 -3.16
CA PHE A 25 -27.95 6.23 -2.74
C PHE A 25 -26.57 5.58 -2.66
N PHE A 26 -26.47 4.40 -2.05
CA PHE A 26 -25.21 3.65 -1.98
C PHE A 26 -24.73 3.23 -3.38
N SER A 27 -25.63 2.81 -4.27
CA SER A 27 -25.31 2.44 -5.66
C SER A 27 -24.86 3.65 -6.50
N ILE A 28 -25.48 4.82 -6.32
CA ILE A 28 -25.12 6.07 -7.01
C ILE A 28 -23.81 6.63 -6.45
N TYR A 29 -23.64 6.59 -5.12
CA TYR A 29 -22.38 6.96 -4.45
C TYR A 29 -21.24 6.05 -4.92
N LYS A 30 -21.50 4.74 -5.00
CA LYS A 30 -20.60 3.79 -5.66
C LYS A 30 -20.33 4.22 -7.10
N LEU A 31 -21.34 4.49 -7.93
CA LEU A 31 -21.13 4.87 -9.34
C LEU A 31 -20.26 6.14 -9.48
N PHE A 32 -20.47 7.16 -8.66
CA PHE A 32 -19.61 8.36 -8.62
C PHE A 32 -18.20 8.06 -8.09
N ILE A 33 -18.05 7.11 -7.16
CA ILE A 33 -16.75 6.60 -6.71
C ILE A 33 -16.11 5.59 -7.67
N TYR A 34 -16.85 5.01 -8.63
CA TYR A 34 -16.37 3.96 -9.53
C TYR A 34 -16.29 4.37 -11.00
N MET A 35 -16.70 5.59 -11.40
CA MET A 35 -16.36 6.11 -12.72
C MET A 35 -14.86 6.35 -12.85
N THR A 36 -14.17 5.42 -13.49
CA THR A 36 -12.75 5.50 -13.85
C THR A 36 -12.47 6.77 -14.66
N PRO A 37 -11.47 7.59 -14.31
CA PRO A 37 -10.97 8.60 -15.22
C PRO A 37 -10.34 7.91 -16.43
N GLU A 38 -10.78 8.24 -17.65
CA GLU A 38 -10.06 7.92 -18.88
C GLU A 38 -8.83 8.82 -18.97
N ARG A 39 -7.78 8.49 -18.21
CA ARG A 39 -6.42 8.97 -18.49
C ARG A 39 -5.50 7.78 -18.46
N MET A 40 -5.30 7.17 -19.62
CA MET A 40 -4.14 6.29 -19.81
C MET A 40 -2.96 7.19 -20.14
N ALA A 41 -2.02 7.34 -19.21
CA ALA A 41 -0.73 7.93 -19.54
C ALA A 41 0.09 6.87 -20.28
N SER A 42 0.62 7.24 -21.45
CA SER A 42 1.68 6.47 -22.12
C SER A 42 2.97 6.68 -21.33
N PHE A 43 3.67 5.59 -21.01
CA PHE A 43 5.06 5.67 -20.53
C PHE A 43 5.89 6.36 -21.63
N PRO A 44 6.50 7.54 -21.40
CA PRO A 44 7.38 8.14 -22.38
C PRO A 44 8.73 7.42 -22.33
N GLY A 45 8.85 6.39 -23.17
CA GLY A 45 10.16 6.03 -23.72
C GLY A 45 10.57 7.11 -24.72
N SER A 46 11.67 7.80 -24.42
CA SER A 46 12.46 8.65 -25.33
C SER A 46 11.72 9.80 -26.06
N ALA A 47 11.80 11.01 -25.51
CA ALA A 47 11.82 12.23 -26.32
C ALA A 47 12.54 13.34 -25.55
N GLN A 48 13.73 13.71 -26.02
CA GLN A 48 14.45 14.91 -25.59
C GLN A 48 13.68 16.17 -25.98
N SER A 49 13.64 17.17 -25.11
CA SER A 49 13.42 18.55 -25.51
C SER A 49 14.26 19.50 -24.65
N GLU A 50 14.85 20.47 -25.34
CA GLU A 50 15.92 21.38 -24.93
C GLU A 50 15.52 22.42 -23.86
N GLU A 51 16.55 22.77 -23.07
CA GLU A 51 16.82 24.00 -22.30
C GLU A 51 15.68 24.75 -21.59
N THR A 52 15.76 24.81 -20.25
CA THR A 52 15.87 26.08 -19.49
C THR A 52 16.16 25.86 -18.00
N CYS A 53 17.14 26.62 -17.48
CA CYS A 53 17.52 26.82 -16.06
C CYS A 53 17.91 25.57 -15.25
N GLU A 54 19.05 25.61 -14.54
CA GLU A 54 19.48 24.58 -13.58
C GLU A 54 18.53 24.52 -12.35
N SER A 55 17.28 24.15 -12.55
CA SER A 55 16.55 23.33 -11.60
C SER A 55 16.98 21.89 -11.85
N GLU A 56 17.36 21.15 -10.82
CA GLU A 56 17.67 19.71 -10.94
C GLU A 56 16.58 19.04 -11.80
N ILE A 57 16.97 18.57 -12.98
CA ILE A 57 16.03 17.93 -13.90
C ILE A 57 15.54 16.67 -13.19
N PRO A 58 14.21 16.45 -13.07
CA PRO A 58 13.68 15.26 -12.41
C PRO A 58 14.08 13.98 -13.17
N ASP A 59 15.17 13.36 -12.73
CA ASP A 59 15.74 12.16 -13.35
C ASP A 59 15.45 10.88 -12.55
N CYS A 60 14.93 11.01 -11.32
CA CYS A 60 14.49 9.89 -10.49
C CYS A 60 12.96 9.74 -10.56
N GLN A 61 12.44 8.60 -10.10
CA GLN A 61 10.99 8.36 -10.01
C GLN A 61 10.60 7.78 -8.65
N VAL A 62 9.41 8.17 -8.19
CA VAL A 62 8.70 7.51 -7.11
C VAL A 62 7.41 6.91 -7.64
N CYS A 63 7.15 5.67 -7.25
CA CYS A 63 6.03 4.89 -7.72
C CYS A 63 5.29 4.29 -6.52
N TYR A 64 4.00 4.58 -6.42
CA TYR A 64 3.06 3.81 -5.61
C TYR A 64 2.57 2.62 -6.43
N LEU A 65 2.70 1.43 -5.87
CA LEU A 65 2.33 0.17 -6.51
C LEU A 65 1.12 -0.43 -5.81
N LEU A 66 0.26 -1.09 -6.58
CA LEU A 66 -0.87 -1.84 -6.05
C LEU A 66 -0.98 -3.20 -6.77
N ASN A 67 -0.92 -4.25 -5.97
CA ASN A 67 -1.45 -5.56 -6.29
C ASN A 67 -2.94 -5.57 -5.84
N LEU A 68 -3.87 -5.75 -6.79
CA LEU A 68 -5.32 -5.67 -6.62
C LEU A 68 -5.91 -6.88 -5.89
N ASP A 69 -5.37 -8.07 -6.12
CA ASP A 69 -5.87 -9.32 -5.56
C ASP A 69 -5.07 -9.81 -4.34
N GLY A 70 -3.97 -9.11 -4.04
CA GLY A 70 -3.14 -9.24 -2.85
C GLY A 70 -3.95 -9.26 -1.56
N MET A 71 -3.42 -9.96 -0.56
CA MET A 71 -4.08 -10.18 0.73
C MET A 71 -5.54 -10.69 0.61
N LYS A 72 -5.81 -11.61 -0.33
CA LYS A 72 -7.15 -12.18 -0.59
C LYS A 72 -8.19 -11.12 -1.02
N GLY A 73 -7.78 -10.18 -1.87
CA GLY A 73 -8.65 -9.18 -2.49
C GLY A 73 -8.85 -7.89 -1.68
N LEU A 74 -8.11 -7.69 -0.59
CA LEU A 74 -8.02 -6.39 0.09
C LEU A 74 -7.03 -5.45 -0.61
N GLY A 75 -6.15 -6.02 -1.44
CA GLY A 75 -5.06 -5.36 -2.12
C GLY A 75 -3.82 -5.28 -1.23
N HIS A 76 -2.66 -5.22 -1.87
CA HIS A 76 -1.37 -4.96 -1.23
C HIS A 76 -0.68 -3.81 -1.95
N SER A 77 -0.01 -2.94 -1.20
CA SER A 77 0.70 -1.80 -1.78
C SER A 77 2.14 -1.72 -1.36
N ALA A 78 2.95 -1.19 -2.26
CA ALA A 78 4.37 -1.04 -2.08
C ALA A 78 4.84 0.29 -2.69
N LEU A 79 6.04 0.69 -2.33
CA LEU A 79 6.73 1.86 -2.86
C LEU A 79 7.89 1.39 -3.72
N LEU A 80 8.00 1.87 -4.94
CA LEU A 80 9.19 1.69 -5.78
C LEU A 80 9.86 3.05 -5.97
N LEU A 81 11.17 3.10 -5.71
CA LEU A 81 12.03 4.22 -6.07
C LEU A 81 12.92 3.81 -7.22
N ILE A 82 13.04 4.66 -8.25
CA ILE A 82 13.92 4.45 -9.39
C ILE A 82 14.91 5.60 -9.45
N ASP A 83 16.21 5.29 -9.47
CA ASP A 83 17.26 6.31 -9.54
C ASP A 83 17.50 6.81 -10.97
N GLU A 84 18.40 7.78 -11.13
CA GLU A 84 18.78 8.38 -12.41
C GLU A 84 19.38 7.39 -13.42
N THR A 85 19.84 6.22 -12.97
CA THR A 85 20.37 5.16 -13.84
C THR A 85 19.29 4.18 -14.30
N GLY A 86 18.08 4.30 -13.73
CA GLY A 86 16.98 3.36 -13.93
C GLY A 86 16.97 2.20 -12.94
N ALA A 87 17.87 2.15 -11.96
CA ALA A 87 17.91 1.09 -10.97
C ALA A 87 16.81 1.28 -9.91
N GLY A 88 16.13 0.19 -9.57
CA GLY A 88 14.93 0.19 -8.74
C GLY A 88 15.17 -0.32 -7.32
N GLN A 89 14.47 0.24 -6.34
CA GLN A 89 14.34 -0.29 -4.99
C GLN A 89 12.86 -0.37 -4.60
N LEU A 90 12.36 -1.60 -4.45
CA LEU A 90 11.00 -1.89 -4.03
C LEU A 90 10.93 -2.09 -2.51
N PHE A 91 10.05 -1.34 -1.86
CA PHE A 91 9.82 -1.32 -0.43
C PHE A 91 8.39 -1.77 -0.13
N SER A 92 8.25 -2.87 0.62
CA SER A 92 6.96 -3.45 0.97
C SER A 92 6.84 -3.68 2.48
N TYR A 93 5.85 -3.06 3.11
CA TYR A 93 5.70 -3.07 4.56
C TYR A 93 4.57 -3.99 5.03
N ASN A 94 4.89 -4.99 5.85
CA ASN A 94 3.91 -5.96 6.34
C ASN A 94 4.03 -6.24 7.85
N GLY A 95 2.94 -6.67 8.46
CA GLY A 95 2.89 -7.05 9.87
C GLY A 95 3.46 -8.45 10.10
N MET A 96 4.36 -8.59 11.09
CA MET A 96 5.10 -9.84 11.30
C MET A 96 4.77 -10.55 12.62
N GLN A 97 4.37 -9.79 13.64
CA GLN A 97 4.25 -10.33 15.00
C GLN A 97 3.00 -11.19 15.22
N TYR A 98 1.90 -10.88 14.53
CA TYR A 98 0.64 -11.57 14.70
C TYR A 98 0.09 -12.04 13.35
N GLY A 99 -0.61 -13.18 13.38
CA GLY A 99 -1.38 -13.64 12.23
C GLY A 99 -2.54 -12.70 11.89
N LEU A 100 -3.21 -12.98 10.76
CA LEU A 100 -4.28 -12.14 10.23
C LEU A 100 -5.44 -11.90 11.21
N LEU A 101 -5.88 -12.94 11.94
CA LEU A 101 -7.04 -12.82 12.82
C LEU A 101 -6.83 -11.80 13.98
N PRO A 102 -5.74 -11.86 14.77
CA PRO A 102 -5.45 -10.81 15.74
C PRO A 102 -5.33 -9.41 15.12
N CYS A 103 -4.70 -9.29 13.95
CA CYS A 103 -4.59 -8.01 13.25
C CYS A 103 -5.98 -7.45 12.87
N LEU A 104 -6.90 -8.31 12.40
CA LEU A 104 -8.30 -7.94 12.13
C LEU A 104 -9.09 -7.57 13.39
N LEU A 105 -8.70 -8.09 14.56
CA LEU A 105 -9.23 -7.65 15.85
C LEU A 105 -8.60 -6.34 16.35
N GLY A 106 -7.77 -5.70 15.52
CA GLY A 106 -7.16 -4.40 15.78
C GLY A 106 -5.85 -4.46 16.55
N LYS A 107 -5.27 -5.65 16.75
CA LYS A 107 -4.01 -5.79 17.48
C LYS A 107 -2.86 -5.16 16.69
N GLU A 108 -2.19 -4.21 17.31
CA GLU A 108 -0.95 -3.61 16.81
C GLU A 108 0.22 -4.54 17.07
N GLY A 109 1.10 -4.70 16.08
CA GLY A 109 2.32 -5.47 16.21
C GLY A 109 3.49 -4.83 15.48
N ILE A 110 4.66 -5.45 15.59
CA ILE A 110 5.85 -4.97 14.86
C ILE A 110 5.69 -5.30 13.38
N GLY A 111 5.94 -4.32 12.52
CA GLY A 111 6.01 -4.50 11.07
C GLY A 111 7.44 -4.57 10.55
N LYS A 112 7.59 -5.11 9.34
CA LYS A 112 8.86 -5.24 8.62
C LYS A 112 8.72 -4.65 7.23
N MET A 113 9.72 -3.86 6.83
CA MET A 113 9.91 -3.46 5.44
C MET A 113 10.79 -4.47 4.73
N LYS A 114 10.26 -5.15 3.71
CA LYS A 114 11.06 -5.89 2.75
C LYS A 114 11.60 -4.92 1.70
N VAL A 115 12.87 -5.11 1.35
CA VAL A 115 13.57 -4.34 0.32
C VAL A 115 14.00 -5.29 -0.78
N ILE A 116 13.69 -4.96 -2.02
CA ILE A 116 14.16 -5.67 -3.21
C ILE A 116 14.88 -4.65 -4.10
N SER A 117 16.18 -4.83 -4.25
CA SER A 117 16.99 -4.05 -5.20
C SER A 117 16.95 -4.70 -6.57
N MET A 118 16.85 -3.87 -7.61
CA MET A 118 16.77 -4.27 -9.01
C MET A 118 17.77 -3.46 -9.82
N THR A 119 18.49 -4.12 -10.70
CA THR A 119 19.27 -3.47 -11.77
C THR A 119 18.35 -2.67 -12.71
N PRO A 120 18.89 -1.75 -13.54
CA PRO A 120 18.09 -1.06 -14.54
C PRO A 120 17.32 -2.01 -15.46
N GLU A 121 17.95 -3.12 -15.86
CA GLU A 121 17.32 -4.14 -16.72
C GLU A 121 16.18 -4.87 -15.99
N GLU A 122 16.40 -5.29 -14.74
CA GLU A 122 15.35 -5.91 -13.91
C GLU A 122 14.20 -4.94 -13.63
N THR A 123 14.50 -3.65 -13.45
CA THR A 123 13.49 -2.60 -13.23
C THR A 123 12.65 -2.38 -14.48
N ALA A 124 13.26 -2.36 -15.66
CA ALA A 124 12.52 -2.28 -16.92
C ALA A 124 11.59 -3.48 -17.12
N VAL A 125 12.07 -4.69 -16.80
CA VAL A 125 11.24 -5.91 -16.83
C VAL A 125 10.10 -5.80 -15.82
N PHE A 126 10.37 -5.37 -14.58
CA PHE A 126 9.34 -5.15 -13.56
C PHE A 126 8.26 -4.16 -14.02
N LEU A 127 8.64 -3.05 -14.66
CA LEU A 127 7.69 -2.07 -15.17
C LEU A 127 6.84 -2.62 -16.33
N GLU A 128 7.34 -3.60 -17.06
CA GLU A 128 6.57 -4.29 -18.12
C GLU A 128 5.63 -5.36 -17.54
N THR A 129 6.07 -6.11 -16.52
CA THR A 129 5.41 -7.34 -16.08
C THR A 129 4.63 -7.21 -14.77
N GLY A 130 5.01 -6.26 -13.90
CA GLY A 130 4.55 -6.20 -12.51
C GLY A 130 5.28 -7.15 -11.57
N GLU A 131 6.24 -7.93 -12.06
CA GLU A 131 6.89 -9.00 -11.32
C GLU A 131 8.32 -8.65 -10.88
N PRO A 132 8.65 -8.68 -9.58
CA PRO A 132 10.03 -8.54 -9.14
C PRO A 132 10.87 -9.74 -9.57
N PRO A 133 12.21 -9.60 -9.63
CA PRO A 133 13.08 -10.68 -10.07
C PRO A 133 12.97 -11.91 -9.15
N ALA A 134 12.94 -13.10 -9.74
CA ALA A 134 12.76 -14.35 -8.99
C ALA A 134 13.86 -14.58 -7.93
N SER A 135 15.06 -14.04 -8.16
CA SER A 135 16.18 -14.04 -7.21
C SER A 135 15.85 -13.33 -5.89
N ALA A 136 14.86 -12.44 -5.86
CA ALA A 136 14.39 -11.74 -4.66
C ALA A 136 13.56 -12.63 -3.71
N PHE A 137 13.28 -13.88 -4.11
CA PHE A 137 12.47 -14.81 -3.35
C PHE A 137 13.22 -16.14 -3.17
N SER A 138 13.89 -16.29 -2.02
CA SER A 138 14.59 -17.52 -1.64
C SER A 138 13.74 -18.48 -0.79
N THR A 139 12.59 -18.01 -0.29
CA THR A 139 11.60 -18.72 0.52
C THR A 139 10.19 -18.24 0.10
N ASN A 140 9.11 -18.96 0.45
CA ASN A 140 7.72 -18.47 0.29
C ASN A 140 7.40 -17.25 1.18
N GLU A 141 8.41 -16.52 1.64
CA GLU A 141 8.23 -15.30 2.39
C GLU A 141 7.90 -14.16 1.41
N PHE A 142 6.79 -13.49 1.71
CA PHE A 142 6.32 -12.29 1.03
C PHE A 142 5.80 -12.51 -0.39
N ASP A 143 5.02 -13.56 -0.61
CA ASP A 143 4.29 -13.77 -1.87
C ASP A 143 3.34 -12.60 -2.20
N GLU A 144 2.90 -11.83 -1.19
CA GLU A 144 2.14 -10.59 -1.39
C GLU A 144 2.93 -9.47 -2.07
N CYS A 145 4.26 -9.59 -2.21
CA CYS A 145 5.10 -8.65 -2.96
C CYS A 145 5.29 -9.07 -4.42
N ARG A 146 4.49 -10.01 -4.92
CA ARG A 146 4.49 -10.44 -6.32
C ARG A 146 3.29 -9.82 -7.05
N ASP A 147 3.30 -9.87 -8.37
CA ASP A 147 2.14 -9.60 -9.22
C ASP A 147 1.52 -8.20 -8.97
N PHE A 148 2.28 -7.12 -9.14
CA PHE A 148 1.72 -5.76 -9.06
C PHE A 148 1.01 -5.37 -10.36
N ASP A 149 -0.24 -4.91 -10.25
CA ASP A 149 -1.08 -4.66 -11.43
C ASP A 149 -1.18 -3.17 -11.78
N ARG A 150 -0.91 -2.30 -10.81
CA ARG A 150 -1.21 -0.87 -10.91
C ARG A 150 -0.05 -0.04 -10.40
N ILE A 151 0.18 1.06 -11.10
CA ILE A 151 1.21 2.03 -10.77
C ILE A 151 0.64 3.43 -10.81
N LEU A 152 1.06 4.23 -9.84
CA LEU A 152 0.91 5.68 -9.81
C LEU A 152 2.32 6.24 -9.59
N TYR A 153 2.83 7.03 -10.53
CA TYR A 153 4.23 7.44 -10.55
C TYR A 153 4.40 8.94 -10.78
N ARG A 154 5.52 9.47 -10.31
CA ARG A 154 5.93 10.86 -10.50
C ARG A 154 7.44 10.94 -10.61
N TYR A 155 7.92 11.83 -11.48
CA TYR A 155 9.34 12.18 -11.54
C TYR A 155 9.71 13.09 -10.37
N ILE A 156 10.84 12.81 -9.76
CA ILE A 156 11.36 13.50 -8.57
C ILE A 156 12.84 13.81 -8.74
N THR A 157 13.31 14.80 -8.01
CA THR A 157 14.72 15.15 -7.91
C THR A 157 15.50 14.12 -7.11
N ARG A 158 16.83 14.15 -7.21
CA ARG A 158 17.72 13.29 -6.42
C ARG A 158 17.57 13.56 -4.91
N ASN A 159 17.43 14.82 -4.51
CA ASN A 159 17.24 15.17 -3.11
C ASN A 159 15.90 14.63 -2.55
N GLU A 160 14.83 14.67 -3.34
CA GLU A 160 13.55 14.06 -2.96
C GLU A 160 13.67 12.53 -2.85
N PHE A 161 14.37 11.89 -3.80
CA PHE A 161 14.66 10.45 -3.75
C PHE A 161 15.38 10.08 -2.45
N ASP A 162 16.45 10.80 -2.11
CA ASP A 162 17.25 10.55 -0.90
C ASP A 162 16.43 10.78 0.38
N THR A 163 15.51 11.76 0.35
CA THR A 163 14.59 12.03 1.46
C THR A 163 13.67 10.84 1.72
N ILE A 164 13.03 10.30 0.67
CA ILE A 164 12.16 9.12 0.80
C ILE A 164 12.99 7.92 1.26
N LEU A 165 14.13 7.66 0.62
CA LEU A 165 15.03 6.56 0.96
C LEU A 165 15.46 6.62 2.43
N SER A 166 15.82 7.80 2.94
CA SER A 166 16.15 7.98 4.35
C SER A 166 14.96 7.72 5.27
N GLY A 167 13.73 8.06 4.85
CA GLY A 167 12.49 7.75 5.57
C GLY A 167 12.25 6.24 5.76
N THR A 168 12.75 5.40 4.85
CA THR A 168 12.59 3.93 4.94
C THR A 168 13.41 3.30 6.08
N LYS A 169 14.50 3.95 6.52
CA LYS A 169 15.48 3.37 7.46
C LYS A 169 14.85 2.92 8.78
N GLY A 170 13.90 3.69 9.31
CA GLY A 170 13.19 3.32 10.55
C GLY A 170 12.36 2.04 10.41
N TYR A 171 11.74 1.83 9.25
CA TYR A 171 10.97 0.63 8.97
C TYR A 171 11.85 -0.61 8.75
N ILE A 172 13.01 -0.42 8.10
CA ILE A 172 13.98 -1.50 7.87
C ILE A 172 14.57 -1.96 9.21
N ALA A 173 15.08 -1.01 10.02
CA ALA A 173 15.65 -1.30 11.33
C ALA A 173 14.64 -1.97 12.28
N ALA A 174 13.36 -1.58 12.21
CA ALA A 174 12.30 -2.23 12.98
C ALA A 174 12.12 -3.70 12.63
N GLY A 175 12.18 -4.03 11.33
CA GLY A 175 12.12 -5.40 10.85
C GLY A 175 13.34 -6.24 11.26
N GLU A 176 14.55 -5.68 11.13
CA GLU A 176 15.79 -6.36 11.53
C GLU A 176 15.82 -6.68 13.02
N GLU A 177 15.43 -5.73 13.89
CA GLU A 177 15.39 -5.99 15.33
C GLU A 177 14.28 -7.00 15.69
N PHE A 178 13.13 -6.96 15.01
CA PHE A 178 12.11 -7.99 15.18
C PHE A 178 12.63 -9.39 14.87
N GLU A 179 13.32 -9.58 13.74
CA GLU A 179 13.87 -10.89 13.36
C GLU A 179 14.87 -11.41 14.38
N LYS A 180 15.74 -10.52 14.88
CA LYS A 180 16.69 -10.85 15.95
C LYS A 180 15.98 -11.30 17.23
N LEU A 181 14.97 -10.56 17.67
CA LEU A 181 14.17 -10.90 18.86
C LEU A 181 13.37 -12.20 18.66
N TYR A 182 12.82 -12.40 17.46
CA TYR A 182 12.09 -13.60 17.09
C TYR A 182 13.01 -14.83 17.09
N ALA A 183 14.20 -14.73 16.50
CA ALA A 183 15.20 -15.79 16.51
C ALA A 183 15.64 -16.14 17.94
N ALA A 184 15.80 -15.15 18.82
CA ALA A 184 16.11 -15.39 20.23
C ALA A 184 14.97 -16.12 20.97
N LEU A 185 13.72 -15.73 20.70
CA LEU A 185 12.52 -16.36 21.29
C LEU A 185 12.39 -17.83 20.87
N HIS A 186 12.74 -18.15 19.62
CA HIS A 186 12.60 -19.47 19.02
C HIS A 186 13.91 -20.27 18.98
N ALA A 187 14.96 -19.81 19.67
CA ALA A 187 16.24 -20.49 19.71
C ALA A 187 16.12 -21.94 20.26
N PRO A 188 16.70 -22.95 19.59
CA PRO A 188 16.68 -24.33 20.08
C PRO A 188 17.33 -24.45 21.47
N GLY A 189 16.67 -25.16 22.39
CA GLY A 189 17.21 -25.37 23.75
C GLY A 189 17.06 -24.17 24.69
N ASN A 190 16.28 -23.15 24.30
CA ASN A 190 16.04 -22.01 25.16
C ASN A 190 15.26 -22.41 26.43
N SER A 191 15.81 -22.05 27.60
CA SER A 191 15.15 -22.30 28.88
C SER A 191 13.87 -21.47 29.02
N GLU A 192 12.97 -21.86 29.92
CA GLU A 192 11.77 -21.07 30.21
C GLU A 192 12.11 -19.61 30.59
N SER A 193 13.15 -19.42 31.40
CA SER A 193 13.65 -18.08 31.76
C SER A 193 14.15 -17.28 30.55
N GLY A 194 14.79 -17.93 29.59
CA GLY A 194 15.28 -17.28 28.37
C GLY A 194 14.15 -16.93 27.39
N ARG A 195 13.10 -17.76 27.32
CA ARG A 195 11.87 -17.43 26.59
C ARG A 195 11.16 -16.22 27.19
N LEU A 196 10.95 -16.20 28.51
CA LEU A 196 10.29 -15.08 29.21
C LEU A 196 11.08 -13.76 29.04
N SER A 197 12.41 -13.84 29.06
CA SER A 197 13.27 -12.68 28.79
C SER A 197 13.14 -12.17 27.35
N ALA A 198 13.05 -13.07 26.37
CA ALA A 198 12.84 -12.70 24.97
C ALA A 198 11.44 -12.11 24.73
N GLU A 199 10.39 -12.67 25.35
CA GLU A 199 9.03 -12.12 25.32
C GLU A 199 8.99 -10.70 25.91
N SER A 200 9.61 -10.51 27.08
CA SER A 200 9.72 -9.18 27.71
C SER A 200 10.47 -8.17 26.84
N SER A 201 11.50 -8.62 26.12
CA SER A 201 12.26 -7.76 25.19
C SER A 201 11.43 -7.37 23.97
N MET A 202 10.62 -8.30 23.45
CA MET A 202 9.68 -8.04 22.35
C MET A 202 8.58 -7.04 22.77
N GLU A 203 8.04 -7.17 23.98
CA GLU A 203 7.05 -6.23 24.52
C GLU A 203 7.65 -4.84 24.75
N ALA A 204 8.87 -4.77 25.32
CA ALA A 204 9.59 -3.52 25.49
C ALA A 204 9.82 -2.83 24.15
N PHE A 205 10.20 -3.57 23.11
CA PHE A 205 10.38 -3.02 21.76
C PHE A 205 9.07 -2.50 21.17
N LEU A 206 7.98 -3.26 21.27
CA LEU A 206 6.65 -2.84 20.82
C LEU A 206 6.13 -1.60 21.57
N SER A 207 6.58 -1.37 22.81
CA SER A 207 6.19 -0.19 23.60
C SER A 207 6.83 1.12 23.14
N GLN A 208 7.90 1.07 22.33
CA GLN A 208 8.61 2.28 21.88
C GLN A 208 7.68 3.18 21.02
N GLU A 209 7.70 4.49 21.28
CA GLU A 209 6.83 5.44 20.56
C GLU A 209 7.22 5.62 19.10
N GLN A 210 8.53 5.60 18.81
CA GLN A 210 9.06 5.85 17.46
C GLN A 210 9.00 4.61 16.55
N LEU A 211 8.60 3.46 17.08
CA LEU A 211 8.50 2.23 16.31
C LEU A 211 7.35 2.35 15.29
N PRO A 212 7.58 2.08 13.99
CA PRO A 212 6.48 1.89 13.06
C PRO A 212 5.73 0.60 13.40
N LYS A 213 4.60 0.74 14.09
CA LYS A 213 3.72 -0.37 14.49
C LYS A 213 2.77 -0.70 13.36
N TYR A 214 2.74 -1.95 12.92
CA TYR A 214 1.78 -2.41 11.94
C TYR A 214 0.40 -2.56 12.57
N GLN A 215 -0.60 -1.98 11.92
CA GLN A 215 -2.00 -2.11 12.26
C GLN A 215 -2.83 -2.03 10.97
N ILE A 216 -3.64 -3.04 10.70
CA ILE A 216 -4.28 -3.23 9.40
C ILE A 216 -5.20 -2.07 8.93
N TYR A 217 -5.77 -1.32 9.87
CA TYR A 217 -6.70 -0.21 9.67
C TYR A 217 -6.07 1.19 9.78
N THR A 218 -4.96 1.34 10.52
CA THR A 218 -4.37 2.65 10.81
C THR A 218 -2.93 2.82 10.28
N HIS A 219 -2.15 1.73 10.21
CA HIS A 219 -0.77 1.78 9.71
C HIS A 219 -0.37 0.45 9.04
N ASN A 220 -0.75 0.30 7.76
CA ASN A 220 -0.51 -0.89 6.95
C ASN A 220 0.43 -0.58 5.77
N CYS A 221 0.53 -1.51 4.81
CA CYS A 221 1.36 -1.40 3.61
C CYS A 221 1.08 -0.12 2.79
N ASP A 222 -0.20 0.22 2.57
CA ASP A 222 -0.63 1.42 1.87
C ASP A 222 -0.28 2.70 2.65
N THR A 223 -0.57 2.74 3.96
CA THR A 223 -0.24 3.92 4.78
C THR A 223 1.26 4.17 4.83
N ALA A 224 2.08 3.12 4.92
CA ALA A 224 3.54 3.25 4.90
C ALA A 224 4.03 3.85 3.56
N ALA A 225 3.58 3.31 2.43
CA ALA A 225 3.95 3.83 1.11
C ALA A 225 3.52 5.30 0.94
N ARG A 226 2.28 5.64 1.28
CA ARG A 226 1.77 7.02 1.18
C ARG A 226 2.46 8.01 2.11
N ARG A 227 2.82 7.60 3.33
CA ARG A 227 3.56 8.46 4.27
C ARG A 227 4.97 8.75 3.79
N LEU A 228 5.63 7.75 3.19
CA LEU A 228 6.96 7.92 2.60
C LEU A 228 6.90 8.89 1.41
N ILE A 229 5.91 8.77 0.52
CA ILE A 229 5.68 9.72 -0.58
C ILE A 229 5.40 11.13 -0.05
N ALA A 230 4.58 11.26 0.99
CA ALA A 230 4.22 12.54 1.59
C ALA A 230 5.39 13.30 2.24
N LEU A 231 6.56 12.67 2.41
CA LEU A 231 7.77 13.37 2.86
C LEU A 231 8.21 14.44 1.86
N ILE A 232 7.92 14.24 0.57
CA ILE A 232 8.32 15.13 -0.52
C ILE A 232 7.15 15.68 -1.32
N ASP A 233 5.95 15.11 -1.16
CA ASP A 233 4.77 15.54 -1.89
C ASP A 233 3.69 16.12 -0.97
N PRO A 234 3.50 17.46 -0.97
CA PRO A 234 2.43 18.12 -0.22
C PRO A 234 1.02 17.67 -0.58
N GLU A 235 0.77 17.25 -1.83
CA GLU A 235 -0.55 16.73 -2.24
C GLU A 235 -0.80 15.36 -1.63
N ALA A 236 0.21 14.49 -1.60
CA ALA A 236 0.12 13.21 -0.91
C ALA A 236 0.00 13.39 0.61
N ALA A 237 0.67 14.40 1.19
CA ALA A 237 0.51 14.78 2.59
C ALA A 237 -0.93 15.21 2.90
N ALA A 238 -1.49 16.13 2.10
CA ALA A 238 -2.88 16.56 2.24
C ALA A 238 -3.87 15.41 2.03
N PHE A 239 -3.61 14.50 1.10
CA PHE A 239 -4.41 13.28 0.92
C PHE A 239 -4.44 12.42 2.19
N ASN A 240 -3.29 12.27 2.86
CA ASN A 240 -3.17 11.48 4.08
C ASN A 240 -4.00 12.06 5.24
N ASP A 241 -4.18 13.38 5.29
CA ASP A 241 -4.97 14.07 6.31
C ASP A 241 -6.50 13.83 6.17
N THR A 242 -6.96 13.37 5.00
CA THR A 242 -8.39 13.17 4.71
C THR A 242 -8.97 11.80 5.11
N GLU A 243 -8.25 11.05 5.95
CA GLU A 243 -8.58 9.66 6.32
C GLU A 243 -8.79 8.79 5.06
N ALA A 244 -7.73 8.71 4.24
CA ALA A 244 -7.62 7.75 3.15
C ALA A 244 -8.19 6.38 3.58
N GLY A 245 -9.03 5.79 2.73
CA GLY A 245 -9.81 4.59 3.04
C GLY A 245 -8.98 3.43 3.59
N LEU A 246 -9.65 2.49 4.26
CA LEU A 246 -9.00 1.40 5.01
C LEU A 246 -8.16 0.45 4.14
N PHE A 247 -8.37 0.41 2.82
CA PHE A 247 -7.84 -0.63 1.95
C PHE A 247 -7.07 -0.04 0.76
N PRO A 248 -5.88 -0.61 0.42
CA PRO A 248 -5.01 -0.12 -0.66
C PRO A 248 -5.72 0.14 -1.99
N LYS A 249 -6.58 -0.80 -2.40
CA LYS A 249 -7.37 -0.68 -3.64
C LYS A 249 -8.26 0.56 -3.69
N SER A 250 -8.87 0.92 -2.56
CA SER A 250 -9.75 2.10 -2.50
C SER A 250 -8.93 3.39 -2.53
N ASN A 251 -7.73 3.37 -1.93
CA ASN A 251 -6.84 4.52 -1.90
C ASN A 251 -6.22 4.81 -3.25
N TYR A 252 -5.73 3.80 -3.96
CA TYR A 252 -5.22 3.97 -5.32
C TYR A 252 -6.21 4.72 -6.22
N LYS A 253 -7.48 4.29 -6.26
CA LYS A 253 -8.52 4.95 -7.07
C LYS A 253 -8.76 6.40 -6.66
N ARG A 254 -8.70 6.70 -5.36
CA ARG A 254 -8.85 8.07 -4.85
C ARG A 254 -7.64 8.92 -5.20
N MET A 255 -6.42 8.40 -5.02
CA MET A 255 -5.17 9.06 -5.38
C MET A 255 -5.13 9.41 -6.87
N CYS A 256 -5.49 8.48 -7.77
CA CYS A 256 -5.60 8.75 -9.21
C CYS A 256 -6.57 9.90 -9.56
N ARG A 257 -7.48 10.28 -8.67
CA ARG A 257 -8.46 11.36 -8.88
C ARG A 257 -8.10 12.65 -8.16
N SER A 258 -7.40 12.55 -7.04
CA SER A 258 -7.13 13.68 -6.16
C SER A 258 -5.77 14.31 -6.42
N LEU A 259 -4.78 13.52 -6.84
CA LEU A 259 -3.46 14.04 -7.16
C LEU A 259 -3.47 14.75 -8.53
N SER A 260 -2.61 15.75 -8.67
CA SER A 260 -2.52 16.60 -9.84
C SER A 260 -1.92 15.90 -11.06
N GLU A 261 -1.82 16.64 -12.18
CA GLU A 261 -1.20 16.18 -13.43
C GLU A 261 0.29 15.85 -13.30
N ALA A 262 0.94 16.17 -12.18
CA ALA A 262 2.31 15.75 -11.90
C ALA A 262 2.44 14.23 -11.71
N TRP A 263 1.33 13.54 -11.47
CA TRP A 263 1.27 12.09 -11.32
C TRP A 263 0.72 11.41 -12.57
N GLY A 264 1.49 10.48 -13.11
CA GLY A 264 1.01 9.49 -14.08
C GLY A 264 0.44 8.26 -13.37
N PHE A 265 -0.46 7.54 -14.02
CA PHE A 265 -0.91 6.24 -13.54
C PHE A 265 -1.19 5.29 -14.71
N GLY A 266 -1.16 3.99 -14.42
CA GLY A 266 -1.36 2.98 -15.45
C GLY A 266 -1.41 1.56 -14.91
N PRO A 267 -1.64 0.60 -15.82
CA PRO A 267 -1.42 -0.81 -15.52
C PRO A 267 0.07 -1.14 -15.46
N LEU A 268 0.40 -2.16 -14.67
CA LEU A 268 1.63 -2.93 -14.74
C LEU A 268 1.26 -4.35 -15.17
N GLY A 269 2.02 -4.95 -16.08
CA GLY A 269 1.72 -6.30 -16.56
C GLY A 269 0.40 -6.41 -17.32
N LYS A 270 -0.18 -7.61 -17.26
CA LYS A 270 -1.45 -7.94 -17.92
C LYS A 270 -2.47 -8.36 -16.89
N ASP A 271 -3.62 -7.69 -16.91
CA ASP A 271 -4.72 -8.04 -16.00
C ASP A 271 -5.18 -9.50 -16.20
N THR A 272 -5.15 -10.29 -15.14
CA THR A 272 -5.83 -11.58 -15.04
C THR A 272 -7.35 -11.38 -15.09
N TRP A 273 -8.09 -12.48 -15.27
CA TRP A 273 -9.55 -12.42 -15.28
C TRP A 273 -10.12 -11.96 -13.92
N LEU A 274 -9.46 -12.31 -12.82
CA LEU A 274 -9.86 -11.88 -11.48
C LEU A 274 -9.64 -10.38 -11.28
N GLU A 275 -8.48 -9.86 -11.70
CA GLU A 275 -8.20 -8.41 -11.66
C GLU A 275 -9.20 -7.61 -12.50
N LYS A 276 -9.58 -8.10 -13.69
CA LYS A 276 -10.63 -7.46 -14.52
C LYS A 276 -11.98 -7.35 -13.80
N LEU A 277 -12.32 -8.31 -12.94
CA LEU A 277 -13.53 -8.26 -12.13
C LEU A 277 -13.38 -7.33 -10.91
N LEU A 278 -12.15 -7.15 -10.43
CA LEU A 278 -11.82 -6.30 -9.29
C LEU A 278 -11.67 -4.82 -9.69
N GLN A 279 -11.47 -4.49 -10.96
CA GLN A 279 -11.48 -3.12 -11.48
C GLN A 279 -12.81 -2.41 -11.22
#